data_AF-A0A7C9B002-F1
#
_entry.id   AF-A0A7C9B002-F1
#
_cell.length_a   1.000
_cell.length_b   1.000
_cell.length_c   1.000
_cell.angle_alpha   90.00
_cell.angle_beta   90.00
_cell.angle_gamma   90.00
#
_symmetry.space_group_name_H-M   'P 1'
#
loop_
_entity.id
_entity.type
_entity.pdbx_description
1 polymer ?
#
loop_
_entity_poly.entity_id
_entity_poly.type
_entity_poly.pdbx_seq_one_letter_code
_entity_poly.pdbx_strand_id
1 'polypeptide(L)'
;KFVSIMFVTLEKVAQIDPKSSDVFLLENYAAFQNSLYDLANVVPTLAKFYHQASEAYEQACTRLISMIIYYQFERLFQFARKIEDLMYSITPEEIPFQIGMSKSDLRKVLKASLSGVDKSIQAMYKKLQKYLNSDELLPSLWDKCKKEFLDKYESFAQLVAKVYPTENIPAVTEMRDLLASM
;
A
#
# COMPACT_ATOMS: atom_id res chain seq x y z
N LYS A 1 -32.27 -6.87 -3.39
CA LYS A 1 -32.43 -6.13 -4.67
C LYS A 1 -31.88 -4.71 -4.58
N PHE A 2 -32.34 -3.86 -3.65
CA PHE A 2 -31.85 -2.48 -3.51
C PHE A 2 -30.35 -2.37 -3.21
N VAL A 3 -29.85 -3.05 -2.17
CA VAL A 3 -28.43 -3.00 -1.79
C VAL A 3 -27.53 -3.49 -2.94
N SER A 4 -27.93 -4.55 -3.64
CA SER A 4 -27.19 -5.05 -4.81
C SER A 4 -27.10 -4.00 -5.93
N ILE A 5 -28.20 -3.28 -6.21
CA ILE A 5 -28.19 -2.19 -7.20
C ILE A 5 -27.30 -1.05 -6.73
N MET A 6 -27.34 -0.71 -5.45
CA MET A 6 -26.50 0.33 -4.86
C MET A 6 -25.01 0.02 -5.06
N PHE A 7 -24.55 -1.20 -4.74
CA PHE A 7 -23.15 -1.58 -4.94
C PHE A 7 -22.75 -1.52 -6.42
N VAL A 8 -23.57 -2.05 -7.32
CA VAL A 8 -23.31 -1.93 -8.77
C VAL A 8 -23.22 -0.48 -9.22
N THR A 9 -24.06 0.40 -8.68
CA THR A 9 -24.01 1.84 -8.99
C THR A 9 -22.75 2.48 -8.42
N LEU A 10 -22.34 2.15 -7.19
CA LEU A 10 -21.09 2.66 -6.60
C LEU A 10 -19.88 2.30 -7.48
N GLU A 11 -19.78 1.04 -7.91
CA GLU A 11 -18.69 0.59 -8.80
C GLU A 11 -18.69 1.34 -10.13
N LYS A 12 -19.87 1.59 -10.72
CA LYS A 12 -19.98 2.38 -11.96
C LYS A 12 -19.60 3.83 -11.77
N VAL A 13 -20.00 4.45 -10.66
CA VAL A 13 -19.67 5.85 -10.36
C VAL A 13 -18.18 6.01 -10.08
N ALA A 14 -17.57 5.05 -9.38
CA ALA A 14 -16.12 5.03 -9.14
C ALA A 14 -15.29 5.03 -10.43
N GLN A 15 -15.83 4.48 -11.52
CA GLN A 15 -15.17 4.47 -12.83
C GLN A 15 -15.20 5.83 -13.54
N ILE A 16 -16.06 6.78 -13.12
CA ILE A 16 -16.17 8.10 -13.75
C ILE A 16 -14.91 8.94 -13.49
N ASP A 17 -14.35 8.84 -12.28
CA ASP A 17 -13.05 9.44 -11.93
C ASP A 17 -12.10 8.38 -11.34
N PRO A 18 -11.28 7.73 -12.18
CA PRO A 18 -10.35 6.71 -11.73
C PRO A 18 -9.33 7.19 -10.69
N LYS A 19 -9.08 8.50 -10.56
CA LYS A 19 -8.12 9.04 -9.59
C LYS A 19 -8.66 9.06 -8.16
N SER A 20 -9.97 9.13 -8.00
CA SER A 20 -10.66 9.16 -6.70
C SER A 20 -11.47 7.89 -6.43
N SER A 21 -11.45 6.92 -7.36
CA SER A 21 -12.24 5.69 -7.32
C SER A 21 -12.11 4.93 -5.99
N ASP A 22 -10.89 4.66 -5.53
CA ASP A 22 -10.68 3.90 -4.29
C ASP A 22 -11.15 4.67 -3.05
N VAL A 23 -10.92 5.98 -3.00
CA VAL A 23 -11.41 6.85 -1.92
C VAL A 23 -12.94 6.85 -1.90
N PHE A 24 -13.56 7.02 -3.06
CA PHE A 24 -15.00 6.99 -3.18
C PHE A 24 -15.58 5.66 -2.68
N LEU A 25 -15.02 4.53 -3.13
CA LEU A 25 -15.50 3.21 -2.73
C LEU A 25 -15.28 2.96 -1.24
N LEU A 26 -14.08 3.26 -0.71
CA LEU A 26 -13.78 2.97 0.70
C LEU A 26 -14.69 3.78 1.64
N GLU A 27 -14.95 5.06 1.36
CA GLU A 27 -15.81 5.88 2.22
C GLU A 27 -17.27 5.46 2.15
N ASN A 28 -17.78 5.12 0.95
CA ASN A 28 -19.16 4.67 0.80
C ASN A 28 -19.38 3.30 1.44
N TYR A 29 -18.44 2.36 1.29
CA TYR A 29 -18.54 1.06 1.95
C TYR A 29 -18.38 1.17 3.47
N ALA A 30 -17.48 2.04 3.97
CA ALA A 30 -17.38 2.32 5.40
C ALA A 30 -18.67 2.92 5.97
N ALA A 31 -19.26 3.90 5.29
CA ALA A 31 -20.54 4.50 5.68
C ALA A 31 -21.67 3.45 5.69
N PHE A 32 -21.69 2.57 4.69
CA PHE A 32 -22.64 1.46 4.63
C PHE A 32 -22.46 0.48 5.80
N GLN A 33 -21.23 0.06 6.09
CA GLN A 33 -20.92 -0.83 7.22
C GLN A 33 -21.34 -0.21 8.55
N ASN A 34 -20.95 1.04 8.81
CA ASN A 34 -21.30 1.76 10.04
C ASN A 34 -22.83 1.86 10.22
N SER A 35 -23.55 2.13 9.13
CA SER A 35 -25.02 2.24 9.16
C SER A 35 -25.74 0.89 9.34
N LEU A 36 -25.11 -0.22 8.93
CA LEU A 36 -25.71 -1.55 8.99
C LEU A 36 -25.23 -2.42 10.15
N TYR A 37 -24.23 -1.99 10.92
CA TYR A 37 -23.55 -2.82 11.92
C TYR A 37 -24.53 -3.54 12.86
N ASP A 38 -25.38 -2.80 13.58
CA ASP A 38 -26.34 -3.37 14.53
C ASP A 38 -27.38 -4.27 13.84
N LEU A 39 -27.82 -3.85 12.64
CA LEU A 39 -28.89 -4.54 11.92
C LEU A 39 -28.39 -5.84 11.27
N ALA A 40 -27.14 -5.89 10.82
CA ALA A 40 -26.51 -7.07 10.23
C ALA A 40 -26.37 -8.21 11.25
N ASN A 41 -26.23 -7.88 12.55
CA ASN A 41 -26.13 -8.86 13.63
C ASN A 41 -27.46 -9.57 13.92
N VAL A 42 -28.60 -8.93 13.60
CA VAL A 42 -29.94 -9.48 13.89
C VAL A 42 -30.72 -9.89 12.64
N VAL A 43 -30.29 -9.45 11.45
CA VAL A 43 -30.91 -9.81 10.16
C VAL A 43 -29.91 -10.59 9.28
N PRO A 44 -30.02 -11.93 9.18
CA PRO A 44 -29.07 -12.76 8.43
C PRO A 44 -28.93 -12.39 6.95
N THR A 45 -30.01 -11.93 6.31
CA THR A 45 -29.96 -11.49 4.90
C THR A 45 -29.10 -10.24 4.69
N LEU A 46 -28.95 -9.41 5.72
CA LEU A 46 -28.11 -8.20 5.69
C LEU A 46 -26.65 -8.50 6.02
N ALA A 47 -26.36 -9.55 6.81
CA ALA A 47 -25.00 -10.00 7.09
C ALA A 47 -24.20 -10.27 5.80
N LYS A 48 -24.84 -10.89 4.78
CA LYS A 48 -24.20 -11.08 3.48
C LYS A 48 -23.72 -9.77 2.85
N PHE A 49 -24.55 -8.73 2.86
CA PHE A 49 -24.19 -7.44 2.27
C PHE A 49 -23.16 -6.70 3.10
N TYR A 50 -23.21 -6.84 4.43
CA TYR A 50 -22.18 -6.33 5.31
C TYR A 50 -20.82 -6.95 4.97
N HIS A 51 -20.73 -8.28 4.84
CA HIS A 51 -19.48 -8.94 4.43
C HIS A 51 -18.99 -8.51 3.05
N GLN A 52 -19.89 -8.37 2.07
CA GLN A 52 -19.54 -7.86 0.75
C GLN A 52 -18.98 -6.43 0.79
N ALA A 53 -19.60 -5.54 1.57
CA ALA A 53 -19.10 -4.19 1.79
C ALA A 53 -17.73 -4.22 2.48
N SER A 54 -17.55 -5.08 3.49
CA SER A 54 -16.26 -5.25 4.16
C SER A 54 -15.16 -5.67 3.20
N GLU A 55 -15.42 -6.66 2.35
CA GLU A 55 -14.44 -7.10 1.36
C GLU A 55 -14.09 -5.98 0.36
N ALA A 56 -15.11 -5.30 -0.17
CA ALA A 56 -14.90 -4.19 -1.11
C ALA A 56 -14.17 -3.00 -0.47
N TYR A 57 -14.50 -2.68 0.79
CA TYR A 57 -13.79 -1.70 1.60
C TYR A 57 -12.31 -2.07 1.77
N GLU A 58 -12.01 -3.29 2.19
CA GLU A 58 -10.63 -3.74 2.41
C GLU A 58 -9.82 -3.75 1.11
N GLN A 59 -10.43 -4.13 -0.01
CA GLN A 59 -9.80 -4.07 -1.32
C GLN A 59 -9.48 -2.62 -1.72
N ALA A 60 -10.42 -1.69 -1.54
CA ALA A 60 -10.20 -0.27 -1.83
C ALA A 60 -9.11 0.34 -0.93
N CYS A 61 -9.10 -0.01 0.36
CA CYS A 61 -8.03 0.38 1.30
C CYS A 61 -6.67 -0.10 0.81
N THR A 62 -6.57 -1.38 0.43
CA THR A 62 -5.33 -2.01 -0.03
C THR A 62 -4.78 -1.32 -1.28
N ARG A 63 -5.65 -0.99 -2.25
CA ARG A 63 -5.26 -0.29 -3.48
C ARG A 63 -4.82 1.14 -3.21
N LEU A 64 -5.55 1.90 -2.39
CA LEU A 64 -5.18 3.25 -1.99
C LEU A 64 -3.82 3.29 -1.27
N ILE A 65 -3.64 2.43 -0.28
CA ILE A 65 -2.40 2.33 0.50
C ILE A 65 -1.23 1.97 -0.41
N SER A 66 -1.40 0.95 -1.25
CA SER A 66 -0.38 0.57 -2.24
C SER A 66 -0.02 1.74 -3.14
N MET A 67 -1.02 2.45 -3.68
CA MET A 67 -0.82 3.61 -4.54
C MET A 67 -0.03 4.73 -3.85
N ILE A 68 -0.32 5.03 -2.58
CA ILE A 68 0.41 6.03 -1.79
C ILE A 68 1.87 5.60 -1.58
N ILE A 69 2.10 4.36 -1.18
CA ILE A 69 3.45 3.81 -0.94
C ILE A 69 4.27 3.82 -2.23
N TYR A 70 3.72 3.30 -3.32
CA TYR A 70 4.39 3.27 -4.63
C TYR A 70 4.66 4.67 -5.16
N TYR A 71 3.74 5.63 -4.93
CA TYR A 71 3.99 7.01 -5.33
C TYR A 71 5.20 7.61 -4.60
N GLN A 72 5.36 7.31 -3.32
CA GLN A 72 6.46 7.87 -2.52
C GLN A 72 7.79 7.13 -2.75
N PHE A 73 7.75 5.81 -2.92
CA PHE A 73 8.93 4.94 -3.01
C PHE A 73 9.05 4.25 -4.37
N GLU A 74 8.58 4.91 -5.43
CA GLU A 74 8.48 4.35 -6.79
C GLU A 74 9.82 3.75 -7.24
N ARG A 75 10.90 4.52 -7.13
CA ARG A 75 12.23 4.11 -7.56
C ARG A 75 12.75 2.88 -6.81
N LEU A 76 12.46 2.80 -5.51
CA LEU A 76 12.87 1.70 -4.66
C LEU A 76 12.18 0.40 -5.09
N PHE A 77 10.85 0.44 -5.19
CA PHE A 77 10.07 -0.76 -5.50
C PHE A 77 10.09 -1.13 -6.98
N GLN A 78 10.36 -0.19 -7.89
CA GLN A 78 10.69 -0.52 -9.29
C GLN A 78 12.03 -1.23 -9.39
N PHE A 79 13.03 -0.84 -8.60
CA PHE A 79 14.30 -1.56 -8.54
C PHE A 79 14.11 -2.98 -7.98
N ALA A 80 13.34 -3.11 -6.89
CA ALA A 80 12.97 -4.40 -6.31
C ALA A 80 12.30 -5.33 -7.34
N ARG A 81 11.29 -4.82 -8.05
CA ARG A 81 10.58 -5.57 -9.10
C ARG A 81 11.50 -6.04 -10.22
N LYS A 82 12.45 -5.21 -10.66
CA LYS A 82 13.44 -5.61 -11.67
C LYS A 82 14.32 -6.76 -11.20
N ILE A 83 14.69 -6.78 -9.92
CA ILE A 83 15.41 -7.91 -9.33
C ILE A 83 14.55 -9.17 -9.43
N GLU A 84 13.31 -9.11 -8.95
CA GLU A 84 12.37 -10.23 -8.99
C GLU A 84 12.18 -10.77 -10.42
N ASP A 85 11.96 -9.87 -11.38
CA ASP A 85 11.79 -10.23 -12.80
C ASP A 85 13.04 -10.95 -13.36
N LEU A 86 14.25 -10.49 -13.01
CA LEU A 86 15.49 -11.12 -13.43
C LEU A 86 15.71 -12.48 -12.78
N MET A 87 15.29 -12.67 -11.53
CA MET A 87 15.42 -13.93 -10.80
C MET A 87 14.63 -15.10 -11.44
N TYR A 88 13.70 -14.84 -12.35
CA TYR A 88 13.05 -15.88 -13.14
C TYR A 88 13.93 -16.42 -14.29
N SER A 89 15.00 -15.71 -14.67
CA SER A 89 15.83 -16.04 -15.83
C SER A 89 17.30 -16.27 -15.51
N ILE A 90 17.83 -15.67 -14.44
CA ILE A 90 19.25 -15.73 -14.06
C ILE A 90 19.42 -15.92 -12.55
N THR A 91 20.62 -16.32 -12.12
CA THR A 91 20.90 -16.49 -10.69
C THR A 91 21.10 -15.14 -9.99
N PRO A 92 20.85 -15.05 -8.66
CA PRO A 92 21.06 -13.82 -7.90
C PRO A 92 22.46 -13.22 -8.05
N GLU A 93 23.49 -14.06 -8.18
CA GLU A 93 24.89 -13.66 -8.31
C GLU A 93 25.19 -13.00 -9.67
N GLU A 94 24.38 -13.28 -10.70
CA GLU A 94 24.52 -12.72 -12.05
C GLU A 94 23.83 -11.35 -12.18
N ILE A 95 22.83 -11.06 -11.35
CA ILE A 95 22.04 -9.82 -11.41
C ILE A 95 22.92 -8.56 -11.30
N PRO A 96 23.94 -8.46 -10.42
CA PRO A 96 24.79 -7.27 -10.33
C PRO A 96 25.57 -6.92 -11.60
N PHE A 97 25.69 -7.86 -12.54
CA PHE A 97 26.36 -7.67 -13.83
C PHE A 97 25.40 -7.21 -14.94
N GLN A 98 24.09 -7.21 -14.69
CA GLN A 98 23.09 -6.70 -15.62
C GLN A 98 23.09 -5.17 -15.66
N ILE A 99 22.74 -4.61 -16.82
CA ILE A 99 22.70 -3.16 -17.03
C ILE A 99 21.69 -2.53 -16.05
N GLY A 100 22.19 -1.56 -15.26
CA GLY A 100 21.37 -0.82 -14.29
C GLY A 100 21.12 -1.56 -12.97
N MET A 101 21.70 -2.74 -12.77
CA MET A 101 21.59 -3.55 -11.55
C MET A 101 22.91 -3.60 -10.77
N SER A 102 23.88 -2.74 -11.08
CA SER A 102 25.16 -2.76 -10.37
C SER A 102 24.99 -2.35 -8.89
N LYS A 103 25.97 -2.70 -8.06
CA LYS A 103 26.05 -2.19 -6.67
C LYS A 103 25.96 -0.65 -6.61
N SER A 104 26.54 0.03 -7.61
CA SER A 104 26.48 1.49 -7.69
C SER A 104 25.06 2.00 -7.97
N ASP A 105 24.27 1.25 -8.75
CA ASP A 105 22.90 1.62 -9.07
C ASP A 105 21.97 1.39 -7.87
N LEU A 106 22.16 0.28 -7.13
CA LEU A 106 21.49 0.08 -5.84
C LEU A 106 21.75 1.26 -4.90
N ARG A 107 23.01 1.67 -4.70
CA ARG A 107 23.34 2.80 -3.83
C ARG A 107 22.69 4.12 -4.28
N LYS A 108 22.59 4.37 -5.58
CA LYS A 108 21.87 5.54 -6.11
C LYS A 108 20.38 5.47 -5.78
N VAL A 109 19.76 4.30 -5.93
CA VAL A 109 18.33 4.09 -5.60
C VAL A 109 18.08 4.27 -4.11
N LEU A 110 18.92 3.67 -3.25
CA LEU A 110 18.84 3.83 -1.80
C LEU A 110 18.98 5.29 -1.40
N LYS A 111 19.99 6.00 -1.93
CA LYS A 111 20.17 7.43 -1.67
C LYS A 111 18.95 8.23 -2.12
N ALA A 112 18.43 7.99 -3.32
CA ALA A 112 17.29 8.74 -3.84
C ALA A 112 15.98 8.48 -3.10
N SER A 113 15.81 7.29 -2.52
CA SER A 113 14.53 6.87 -1.93
C SER A 113 14.52 6.92 -0.40
N LEU A 114 15.66 6.71 0.25
CA LEU A 114 15.77 6.59 1.70
C LEU A 114 16.51 7.76 2.36
N SER A 115 17.17 8.64 1.59
CA SER A 115 17.67 9.89 2.18
C SER A 115 16.50 10.81 2.51
N GLY A 116 16.31 11.13 3.78
CA GLY A 116 15.13 11.88 4.24
C GLY A 116 13.85 11.05 4.23
N VAL A 117 13.94 9.76 4.58
CA VAL A 117 12.78 8.86 4.66
C VAL A 117 11.70 9.38 5.63
N ASP A 118 12.08 10.11 6.68
CA ASP A 118 11.18 10.80 7.61
C ASP A 118 10.20 11.73 6.86
N LYS A 119 10.72 12.55 5.94
CA LYS A 119 9.89 13.44 5.10
C LYS A 119 9.00 12.66 4.14
N SER A 120 9.50 11.52 3.66
CA SER A 120 8.73 10.64 2.79
C SER A 120 7.56 10.00 3.52
N ILE A 121 7.77 9.51 4.75
CA ILE A 121 6.71 8.97 5.61
C ILE A 121 5.69 10.07 5.94
N GLN A 122 6.15 11.29 6.27
CA GLN A 122 5.25 12.43 6.47
C GLN A 122 4.45 12.78 5.23
N ALA A 123 5.04 12.69 4.04
CA ALA A 123 4.34 12.91 2.78
C ALA A 123 3.26 11.83 2.54
N MET A 124 3.53 10.56 2.87
CA MET A 124 2.51 9.50 2.81
C MET A 124 1.33 9.81 3.74
N TYR A 125 1.59 10.17 5.00
CA TYR A 125 0.54 10.52 5.96
C TYR A 125 -0.30 11.70 5.48
N LYS A 126 0.33 12.80 5.07
CA LYS A 126 -0.36 13.99 4.53
C LYS A 126 -1.18 13.66 3.28
N LYS A 127 -0.67 12.78 2.42
CA LYS A 127 -1.37 12.38 1.21
C LYS A 127 -2.59 11.52 1.54
N LEU A 128 -2.46 10.60 2.49
CA LEU A 128 -3.59 9.82 3.00
C LEU A 128 -4.66 10.76 3.60
N GLN A 129 -4.26 11.69 4.47
CA GLN A 129 -5.16 12.69 5.05
C GLN A 129 -5.88 13.51 3.98
N LYS A 130 -5.16 13.97 2.94
CA LYS A 130 -5.76 14.77 1.87
C LYS A 130 -6.79 14.00 1.04
N TYR A 131 -6.64 12.69 0.92
CA TYR A 131 -7.57 11.87 0.15
C TYR A 131 -8.87 11.60 0.90
N LEU A 132 -8.83 11.52 2.22
CA LEU A 132 -10.01 11.23 3.02
C LEU A 132 -10.86 12.48 3.22
N ASN A 133 -12.17 12.33 3.12
CA ASN A 133 -13.16 13.29 3.56
C ASN A 133 -13.53 13.08 5.04
N SER A 134 -13.38 11.85 5.55
CA SER A 134 -13.58 11.51 6.97
C SER A 134 -12.27 11.27 7.71
N ASP A 135 -11.99 12.10 8.71
CA ASP A 135 -10.82 11.96 9.58
C ASP A 135 -10.89 10.72 10.49
N GLU A 136 -12.07 10.15 10.71
CA GLU A 136 -12.27 8.98 11.60
C GLU A 136 -11.57 7.73 11.06
N LEU A 137 -11.46 7.59 9.73
CA LEU A 137 -10.81 6.45 9.09
C LEU A 137 -9.28 6.56 9.11
N LEU A 138 -8.75 7.78 9.25
CA LEU A 138 -7.33 8.09 9.07
C LEU A 138 -6.41 7.27 10.00
N PRO A 139 -6.65 7.12 11.32
CA PRO A 139 -5.77 6.34 12.19
C PRO A 139 -5.65 4.88 11.73
N SER A 140 -6.79 4.24 11.44
CA SER A 140 -6.81 2.83 11.03
C SER A 140 -6.13 2.60 9.68
N LEU A 141 -6.36 3.50 8.72
CA LEU A 141 -5.71 3.45 7.41
C LEU A 141 -4.22 3.74 7.50
N TRP A 142 -3.82 4.64 8.40
CA TRP A 142 -2.41 4.93 8.63
C TRP A 142 -1.68 3.73 9.23
N ASP A 143 -2.27 3.04 10.21
CA ASP A 143 -1.70 1.80 10.76
C ASP A 143 -1.54 0.71 9.70
N LYS A 144 -2.56 0.53 8.84
CA LYS A 144 -2.45 -0.38 7.69
C LYS A 144 -1.35 0.05 6.72
N CYS A 145 -1.21 1.34 6.44
CA CYS A 145 -0.18 1.88 5.55
C CYS A 145 1.23 1.66 6.11
N LYS A 146 1.45 1.90 7.41
CA LYS A 146 2.73 1.60 8.08
C LYS A 146 3.09 0.13 7.95
N LYS A 147 2.12 -0.76 8.20
CA LYS A 147 2.32 -2.21 8.08
C LYS A 147 2.68 -2.62 6.65
N GLU A 148 1.88 -2.22 5.67
CA GLU A 148 2.11 -2.56 4.26
C GLU A 148 3.46 -2.04 3.76
N PHE A 149 3.87 -0.83 4.16
CA PHE A 149 5.20 -0.31 3.83
C PHE A 149 6.32 -1.16 4.43
N LEU A 150 6.19 -1.58 5.69
CA LEU A 150 7.18 -2.45 6.34
C LEU A 150 7.27 -3.82 5.66
N ASP A 151 6.14 -4.44 5.33
CA ASP A 151 6.10 -5.75 4.66
C ASP A 151 6.79 -5.67 3.28
N LYS A 152 6.54 -4.59 2.52
CA LYS A 152 7.23 -4.35 1.24
C LYS A 152 8.72 -4.05 1.42
N TYR A 153 9.08 -3.27 2.45
CA TYR A 153 10.47 -2.93 2.72
C TYR A 153 11.28 -4.15 3.18
N GLU A 154 10.69 -5.01 4.00
CA GLU A 154 11.27 -6.28 4.41
C GLU A 154 11.53 -7.20 3.22
N SER A 155 10.54 -7.32 2.32
CA SER A 155 10.70 -8.07 1.06
C SER A 155 11.86 -7.53 0.22
N PHE A 156 11.95 -6.20 0.08
CA PHE A 156 13.09 -5.54 -0.59
C PHE A 156 14.42 -5.83 0.11
N ALA A 157 14.47 -5.77 1.44
CA ALA A 157 15.68 -6.02 2.21
C ALA A 157 16.19 -7.46 2.02
N GLN A 158 15.28 -8.44 1.99
CA GLN A 158 15.60 -9.84 1.71
C GLN A 158 16.16 -10.03 0.29
N LEU A 159 15.56 -9.38 -0.71
CA LEU A 159 16.06 -9.39 -2.10
C LEU A 159 17.48 -8.80 -2.18
N VAL A 160 17.71 -7.66 -1.53
CA VAL A 160 19.03 -7.01 -1.50
C VAL A 160 20.06 -7.89 -0.82
N ALA A 161 19.73 -8.50 0.32
CA ALA A 161 20.65 -9.39 1.03
C ALA A 161 21.06 -10.60 0.16
N LYS A 162 20.14 -11.10 -0.68
CA LYS A 162 20.40 -12.22 -1.60
C LYS A 162 21.29 -11.83 -2.78
N VAL A 163 21.05 -10.66 -3.39
CA VAL A 163 21.74 -10.23 -4.62
C VAL A 163 23.01 -9.43 -4.35
N TYR A 164 23.03 -8.68 -3.25
CA TYR A 164 24.11 -7.76 -2.89
C TYR A 164 24.56 -7.98 -1.44
N PRO A 165 25.11 -9.16 -1.09
CA PRO A 165 25.42 -9.53 0.30
C PRO A 165 26.45 -8.62 0.99
N THR A 166 27.19 -7.81 0.24
CA THR A 166 28.19 -6.86 0.77
C THR A 166 27.63 -5.44 0.94
N GLU A 167 26.40 -5.19 0.51
CA GLU A 167 25.77 -3.86 0.61
C GLU A 167 24.97 -3.74 1.90
N ASN A 168 25.15 -2.62 2.59
CA ASN A 168 24.38 -2.33 3.79
C ASN A 168 23.22 -1.40 3.43
N ILE A 169 22.04 -1.76 3.92
CA ILE A 169 20.82 -0.96 3.85
C ILE A 169 20.30 -0.71 5.26
N PRO A 170 19.51 0.35 5.50
CA PRO A 170 18.87 0.55 6.80
C PRO A 170 18.09 -0.70 7.22
N ALA A 171 18.15 -1.07 8.50
CA ALA A 171 17.43 -2.25 8.96
C ALA A 171 15.92 -2.03 8.96
N VAL A 172 15.14 -3.12 8.83
CA VAL A 172 13.67 -3.07 8.95
C VAL A 172 13.24 -2.51 10.32
N THR A 173 14.04 -2.74 11.37
CA THR A 173 13.82 -2.17 12.71
C THR A 173 13.94 -0.64 12.71
N GLU A 174 14.92 -0.08 12.01
CA GLU A 174 15.07 1.38 11.90
C GLU A 174 13.85 2.00 11.20
N MET A 175 13.35 1.36 10.13
CA MET A 175 12.13 1.82 9.45
C MET A 175 10.91 1.74 10.37
N ARG A 176 10.81 0.69 11.18
CA ARG A 176 9.73 0.52 12.16
C ARG A 176 9.75 1.62 13.21
N ASP A 177 10.92 1.94 13.75
CA ASP A 177 11.08 2.97 14.77
C ASP A 177 10.73 4.36 14.21
N LEU A 178 11.11 4.64 12.96
CA LEU A 178 10.73 5.87 12.26
C LEU A 178 9.22 5.99 12.09
N LEU A 179 8.54 4.92 11.68
CA LEU A 179 7.08 4.90 11.54
C LEU A 179 6.34 5.00 12.88
N ALA A 180 6.95 4.53 13.97
CA ALA A 180 6.40 4.63 15.31
C ALA A 180 6.55 6.03 15.92
N SER A 181 7.54 6.81 15.45
CA SER A 181 7.77 8.20 15.88
C SER A 181 6.81 9.22 15.25
N MET A 182 5.90 8.76 14.39
CA MET A 182 4.93 9.53 13.63
C MET A 182 3.49 9.26 14.07
#